data_AF-A0AA39G6C4-F1
#
_entry.id   AF-A0AA39G6C4-F1
#
_cell.length_a   1.000
_cell.length_b   1.000
_cell.length_c   1.000
_cell.angle_alpha   90.00
_cell.angle_beta   90.00
_cell.angle_gamma   90.00
#
_symmetry.space_group_name_H-M   'P 1'
#
loop_
_entity.id
_entity.type
_entity.pdbx_description
1 polymer ?
#
loop_
_entity_poly.entity_id
_entity_poly.type
_entity_poly.pdbx_seq_one_letter_code
_entity_poly.pdbx_strand_id
1 'polypeptide(L)'
;MANNNGPDNPPTSSATTSYKLEFLCQLIPDKFDGNRYELGQFIANCNNANDLATNDQKIPLFYFILSKISGKAKNQLAQQTFKSWDTTKRGPKPPMRLDGI
;
A
#
# COMPACT_ATOMS: atom_id res chain seq x y z
N MET A 1 48.93 31.84 -5.30
CA MET A 1 47.71 31.26 -5.91
C MET A 1 47.57 29.85 -5.37
N ALA A 2 46.68 29.64 -4.40
CA ALA A 2 46.42 28.31 -3.83
C ALA A 2 45.00 27.89 -4.24
N ASN A 3 44.89 26.84 -5.06
CA ASN A 3 43.61 26.32 -5.53
C ASN A 3 43.18 25.19 -4.58
N ASN A 4 42.07 25.40 -3.87
CA ASN A 4 41.45 24.42 -2.97
C ASN A 4 40.58 23.45 -3.78
N ASN A 5 41.04 22.23 -3.99
CA ASN A 5 40.18 21.13 -4.45
C ASN A 5 39.55 20.47 -3.22
N GLY A 6 38.25 20.68 -3.05
CA GLY A 6 37.44 20.02 -2.02
C GLY A 6 37.30 18.52 -2.27
N PRO A 7 36.90 17.75 -1.24
CA PRO A 7 36.76 16.30 -1.37
C PRO A 7 35.56 15.97 -2.27
N ASP A 8 35.83 15.23 -3.34
CA ASP A 8 34.83 14.56 -4.16
C ASP A 8 33.91 13.71 -3.28
N ASN A 9 32.71 14.21 -3.02
CA ASN A 9 31.64 13.42 -2.44
C ASN A 9 31.05 12.57 -3.58
N PRO A 10 31.16 11.24 -3.56
CA PRO A 10 30.49 10.42 -4.57
C PRO A 10 28.98 10.64 -4.45
N PRO A 11 28.23 10.63 -5.57
CA PRO A 11 26.77 10.66 -5.50
C PRO A 11 26.34 9.38 -4.80
N THR A 12 25.90 9.51 -3.54
CA THR A 12 25.22 8.47 -2.79
C THR A 12 23.91 8.17 -3.51
N SER A 13 24.01 7.30 -4.53
CA SER A 13 22.87 6.71 -5.20
C SER A 13 22.20 5.84 -4.15
N SER A 14 21.09 6.33 -3.58
CA SER A 14 20.23 5.55 -2.71
C SER A 14 19.75 4.34 -3.53
N ALA A 15 20.43 3.21 -3.36
CA ALA A 15 20.07 1.97 -4.01
C ALA A 15 18.61 1.68 -3.63
N THR A 16 17.72 1.80 -4.61
CA THR A 16 16.31 1.52 -4.42
C THR A 16 16.18 0.01 -4.36
N THR A 17 16.31 -0.56 -3.16
CA THR A 17 16.18 -2.00 -2.94
C THR A 17 14.77 -2.41 -3.36
N SER A 18 14.65 -2.93 -4.58
CA SER A 18 13.38 -3.37 -5.14
C SER A 18 13.15 -4.81 -4.73
N TYR A 19 12.08 -5.04 -3.96
CA TYR A 19 11.68 -6.38 -3.56
C TYR A 19 10.89 -7.06 -4.68
N LYS A 20 11.00 -8.39 -4.78
CA LYS A 20 10.16 -9.18 -5.69
C LYS A 20 8.70 -9.17 -5.20
N LEU A 21 7.75 -9.14 -6.13
CA LEU A 21 6.31 -9.14 -5.80
C LEU A 21 5.92 -10.34 -4.93
N GLU A 22 6.50 -11.51 -5.17
CA GLU A 22 6.25 -12.72 -4.38
C GLU A 22 6.57 -12.55 -2.89
N PHE A 23 7.69 -11.88 -2.58
CA PHE A 23 8.04 -11.55 -1.20
C PHE A 23 7.04 -10.56 -0.58
N LEU A 24 6.61 -9.55 -1.32
CA LEU A 24 5.61 -8.59 -0.85
C LEU A 24 4.28 -9.28 -0.52
N CYS A 25 3.86 -10.25 -1.34
CA CYS A 25 2.67 -11.05 -1.10
C CYS A 25 2.75 -11.88 0.19
N GLN A 26 3.94 -12.35 0.57
CA GLN A 26 4.14 -13.12 1.82
C GLN A 26 3.93 -12.29 3.09
N LEU A 27 4.01 -10.95 3.01
CA LEU A 27 3.72 -10.08 4.14
C LEU A 27 2.21 -10.02 4.46
N ILE A 28 1.36 -10.31 3.46
CA ILE A 28 -0.09 -10.21 3.60
C ILE A 28 -0.64 -11.52 4.17
N PRO A 29 -1.46 -11.47 5.24
CA PRO A 29 -2.11 -12.67 5.76
C PRO A 29 -2.92 -13.40 4.70
N ASP A 30 -2.96 -14.73 4.80
CA ASP A 30 -3.61 -15.57 3.79
C ASP A 30 -5.12 -15.37 3.66
N LYS A 31 -5.75 -14.82 4.69
CA LYS A 31 -7.16 -14.48 4.69
C LYS A 31 -7.43 -13.36 5.70
N PHE A 32 -8.37 -12.49 5.35
CA PHE A 32 -8.96 -11.53 6.26
C PHE A 32 -10.48 -11.56 6.09
N ASP A 33 -11.23 -11.78 7.16
CA ASP A 33 -12.69 -11.93 7.12
C ASP A 33 -13.46 -10.69 7.63
N GLY A 34 -12.73 -9.68 8.10
CA GLY A 34 -13.28 -8.49 8.73
C GLY A 34 -13.19 -8.47 10.26
N ASN A 35 -12.47 -9.40 10.89
CA ASN A 35 -12.24 -9.40 12.32
C ASN A 35 -11.53 -8.10 12.78
N ARG A 36 -12.16 -7.35 13.71
CA ARG A 36 -11.63 -6.07 14.22
C ARG A 36 -10.33 -6.23 15.00
N TYR A 37 -10.12 -7.38 15.65
CA TYR A 37 -8.90 -7.65 16.41
C TYR A 37 -7.67 -7.80 15.49
N GLU A 38 -7.89 -8.31 14.28
CA GLU A 38 -6.82 -8.56 13.29
C GLU A 38 -6.70 -7.42 12.27
N LEU A 39 -7.70 -6.54 12.18
CA LEU A 39 -7.76 -5.43 11.23
C LEU A 39 -6.52 -4.55 11.28
N GLY A 40 -6.05 -4.20 12.49
CA GLY A 40 -4.86 -3.36 12.67
C GLY A 40 -3.61 -3.99 12.05
N GLN A 41 -3.36 -5.27 12.35
CA GLN A 41 -2.23 -6.00 11.81
C GLN A 41 -2.34 -6.20 10.29
N PHE A 42 -3.53 -6.52 9.80
CA PHE A 42 -3.79 -6.66 8.37
C PHE A 42 -3.48 -5.37 7.60
N ILE A 43 -3.97 -4.22 8.08
CA ILE A 43 -3.71 -2.91 7.47
C ILE A 43 -2.22 -2.58 7.52
N ALA A 44 -1.56 -2.81 8.66
CA ALA A 44 -0.13 -2.54 8.82
C ALA A 44 0.70 -3.35 7.80
N ASN A 45 0.42 -4.64 7.65
CA ASN A 45 1.09 -5.50 6.69
C ASN A 45 0.86 -5.05 5.23
N CYS A 46 -0.37 -4.69 4.89
CA CYS A 46 -0.71 -4.17 3.57
C CYS A 46 0.01 -2.84 3.26
N ASN A 47 0.11 -1.94 4.24
CA ASN A 47 0.85 -0.68 4.09
C ASN A 47 2.34 -0.96 3.87
N ASN A 48 2.95 -1.81 4.70
CA ASN A 48 4.36 -2.16 4.55
C ASN A 48 4.65 -2.77 3.17
N ALA A 49 3.82 -3.71 2.70
CA ALA A 49 3.99 -4.29 1.37
C ALA A 49 3.83 -3.25 0.25
N ASN A 50 2.86 -2.33 0.38
CA ASN A 50 2.62 -1.27 -0.61
C ASN A 50 3.72 -0.20 -0.64
N ASP A 51 4.33 0.10 0.50
CA ASP A 51 5.42 1.08 0.61
C ASP A 51 6.74 0.52 0.07
N LEU A 52 6.95 -0.79 0.18
CA LEU A 52 8.08 -1.51 -0.40
C LEU A 52 7.89 -1.84 -1.90
N ALA A 53 6.66 -1.73 -2.42
CA ALA A 53 6.34 -2.01 -3.81
C ALA A 53 6.79 -0.88 -4.73
N THR A 54 7.41 -1.25 -5.85
CA THR A 54 7.59 -0.34 -6.98
C THR A 54 6.23 0.04 -7.59
N ASN A 55 6.16 1.16 -8.32
CA ASN A 55 4.90 1.64 -8.89
C ASN A 55 4.19 0.59 -9.77
N ASP A 56 4.95 -0.19 -10.53
CA ASP A 56 4.42 -1.24 -11.41
C ASP A 56 3.88 -2.46 -10.64
N GLN A 57 4.37 -2.68 -9.40
CA GLN A 57 3.93 -3.77 -8.53
C GLN A 57 2.68 -3.44 -7.73
N LYS A 58 2.34 -2.15 -7.55
CA LYS A 58 1.22 -1.72 -6.70
C LYS A 58 -0.13 -2.24 -7.18
N ILE A 59 -0.37 -2.27 -8.50
CA ILE A 59 -1.65 -2.78 -9.04
C ILE A 59 -1.77 -4.31 -8.85
N PRO A 60 -0.80 -5.15 -9.25
CA PRO A 60 -0.83 -6.57 -8.95
C PRO A 60 -0.96 -6.88 -7.45
N LEU A 61 -0.20 -6.18 -6.59
CA LEU A 61 -0.28 -6.31 -5.14
C LEU A 61 -1.67 -5.94 -4.61
N PHE A 62 -2.28 -4.89 -5.15
CA PHE A 62 -3.62 -4.48 -4.76
C PHE A 62 -4.67 -5.57 -5.06
N TYR A 63 -4.64 -6.17 -6.25
CA TYR A 63 -5.52 -7.30 -6.56
C TYR A 63 -5.27 -8.51 -5.66
N PHE A 64 -4.00 -8.77 -5.32
CA PHE A 64 -3.66 -9.81 -4.35
C PHE A 64 -4.28 -9.53 -2.98
N ILE A 65 -4.14 -8.31 -2.44
CA ILE A 65 -4.75 -7.91 -1.16
C ILE A 65 -6.27 -8.11 -1.19
N LEU A 66 -6.96 -7.68 -2.26
CA LEU A 66 -8.40 -7.88 -2.41
C LEU A 66 -8.79 -9.37 -2.42
N SER A 67 -7.97 -10.24 -3.03
CA SER A 67 -8.21 -11.68 -3.07
C SER A 67 -8.17 -12.34 -1.68
N LYS A 68 -7.41 -11.75 -0.75
CA LYS A 68 -7.28 -12.24 0.63
C LYS A 68 -8.47 -11.81 1.51
N ILE A 69 -9.21 -10.79 1.10
CA ILE A 69 -10.39 -10.33 1.83
C ILE A 69 -11.59 -11.23 1.50
N SER A 70 -12.25 -11.70 2.54
CA SER A 70 -13.30 -12.71 2.47
C SER A 70 -14.48 -12.37 3.39
N GLY A 71 -15.53 -13.19 3.35
CA GLY A 71 -16.66 -13.07 4.26
C GLY A 71 -17.39 -11.72 4.18
N LYS A 72 -17.74 -11.18 5.34
CA LYS A 72 -18.52 -9.93 5.45
C LYS A 72 -17.76 -8.72 4.91
N ALA A 73 -16.44 -8.66 5.11
CA ALA A 73 -15.60 -7.59 4.59
C ALA A 73 -15.60 -7.56 3.06
N LYS A 74 -15.52 -8.72 2.40
CA LYS A 74 -15.57 -8.81 0.94
C LYS A 74 -16.89 -8.27 0.39
N ASN A 75 -18.01 -8.61 1.02
CA ASN A 75 -19.34 -8.15 0.58
C ASN A 75 -19.48 -6.63 0.69
N GLN A 76 -18.89 -6.00 1.71
CA GLN A 76 -18.89 -4.55 1.86
C GLN A 76 -18.00 -3.85 0.82
N LEU A 77 -16.87 -4.47 0.47
CA LEU A 77 -15.95 -3.93 -0.55
C LEU A 77 -16.46 -4.14 -1.98
N ALA A 78 -17.22 -5.20 -2.25
CA ALA A 78 -17.77 -5.50 -3.58
C ALA A 78 -18.74 -4.43 -4.10
N GLN A 79 -19.33 -3.65 -3.19
CA GLN A 79 -20.21 -2.53 -3.54
C GLN A 79 -19.44 -1.24 -3.86
N GLN A 80 -18.10 -1.27 -3.82
CA GLN A 80 -17.26 -0.10 -3.97
C GLN A 80 -16.20 -0.30 -5.06
N THR A 81 -15.92 0.77 -5.81
CA THR A 81 -14.83 0.80 -6.78
C THR A 81 -13.60 1.46 -6.18
N PHE A 82 -12.52 0.69 -6.06
CA PHE A 82 -11.23 1.18 -5.60
C PHE A 82 -10.19 1.07 -6.73
N LYS A 83 -9.31 2.05 -6.84
CA LYS A 83 -8.26 2.08 -7.87
C LYS A 83 -6.88 1.68 -7.35
N SER A 84 -6.70 1.73 -6.03
CA SER A 84 -5.45 1.37 -5.34
C SER A 84 -5.68 1.11 -3.85
N TRP A 85 -4.71 0.47 -3.20
CA TRP A 85 -4.72 0.25 -1.75
C TRP A 85 -4.91 1.55 -0.96
N ASP A 86 -4.27 2.64 -1.38
CA ASP A 86 -4.41 3.95 -0.73
C ASP A 86 -5.84 4.48 -0.74
N THR A 87 -6.62 4.17 -1.79
CA THR A 87 -8.04 4.52 -1.83
C THR A 87 -8.89 3.59 -0.97
N THR A 88 -8.54 2.31 -0.88
CA THR A 88 -9.27 1.32 -0.09
C THR A 88 -9.12 1.55 1.41
N LYS A 89 -7.90 1.85 1.90
CA LYS A 89 -7.65 2.02 3.34
C LYS A 89 -8.36 3.20 3.99
N ARG A 90 -8.74 4.22 3.18
CA ARG A 90 -9.47 5.40 3.66
C ARG A 90 -10.98 5.19 3.76
N GLY A 91 -11.48 4.06 3.25
CA GLY A 91 -12.92 3.80 3.14
C GLY A 91 -13.61 4.72 2.12
N PRO A 92 -14.91 4.51 1.88
CA PRO A 92 -15.69 5.44 1.07
C PRO A 92 -15.66 6.81 1.75
N LYS A 93 -15.21 7.83 1.02
CA LYS A 93 -15.47 9.21 1.44
C LYS A 93 -16.99 9.35 1.55
N PRO A 94 -17.54 9.86 2.67
CA PRO A 94 -18.94 10.24 2.68
C PRO A 94 -19.17 11.18 1.48
N PRO A 95 -20.31 11.10 0.79
CA PRO A 95 -20.62 12.07 -0.25
C PRO A 95 -20.45 13.46 0.40
N MET A 96 -19.61 14.30 -0.19
CA MET A 96 -19.58 15.70 0.19
C MET A 96 -21.01 16.18 0.07
N ARG A 97 -21.65 16.45 1.20
CA ARG A 97 -22.92 17.17 1.22
C ARG A 97 -22.60 18.55 0.65
N LEU A 98 -22.93 18.72 -0.62
CA LEU A 98 -23.30 20.00 -1.20
C LEU A 98 -24.71 20.33 -0.70
N ASP A 99 -24.85 20.45 0.62
CA ASP A 99 -26.00 21.14 1.20
C ASP A 99 -25.47 22.54 1.50
N GLY A 100 -25.75 23.45 0.58
CA GLY A 100 -25.51 24.87 0.79
C GLY A 100 -26.39 25.38 1.94
N ILE A 101 -25.75 26.04 2.91
CA ILE A 101 -26.28 27.18 3.67
C ILE A 101 -25.06 28.06 3.96
#